data_AF-A0A8S9H4B3-F1
#
_entry.id   AF-A0A8S9H4B3-F1
#
_cell.length_a   1.000
_cell.length_b   1.000
_cell.length_c   1.000
_cell.angle_alpha   90.00
_cell.angle_beta   90.00
_cell.angle_gamma   90.00
#
_symmetry.space_group_name_H-M   'P 1'
#
loop_
_entity.id
_entity.type
_entity.pdbx_description
1 polymer ?
#
loop_
_entity_poly.entity_id
_entity_poly.type
_entity_poly.pdbx_seq_one_letter_code
_entity_poly.pdbx_strand_id
1 'polypeptide(L)'
;MLYFRGQRIWNAIILDLLPKGLAKAEKALLTGCSAGGLSTFLHCDNFTSYLPKTADVKCMSDAGFFLDAIDVASNRTMRSLYTQLVSLQGVQKNLDPDCTHAFYPEPSLCFFPQYALRFIKTPMFILNSAYDVFQFHHGLVPPSADPTGRWNRCKLNVTACNPHQLDALQENIAGRYDLRI
;
A
#
# COMPACT_ATOMS: atom_id res chain seq x y z
N MET A 1 24.07 -2.97 -12.29
CA MET A 1 22.79 -2.71 -12.99
C MET A 1 21.66 -3.32 -12.16
N LEU A 2 20.62 -2.55 -11.81
CA LEU A 2 19.45 -3.05 -11.09
C LEU A 2 18.32 -3.33 -12.09
N TYR A 3 17.54 -4.40 -11.86
CA TYR A 3 16.39 -4.76 -12.69
C TYR A 3 15.13 -4.89 -11.84
N PHE A 4 14.13 -4.06 -12.12
CA PHE A 4 12.81 -4.14 -11.49
C PHE A 4 11.87 -4.97 -12.37
N ARG A 5 11.56 -6.19 -11.92
CA ARG A 5 10.86 -7.20 -12.73
C ARG A 5 9.52 -7.66 -12.15
N GLY A 6 8.95 -6.92 -11.19
CA GLY A 6 7.68 -7.26 -10.53
C GLY A 6 6.58 -7.63 -11.53
N GLN A 7 6.28 -6.75 -12.50
CA GLN A 7 5.28 -7.02 -13.53
C GLN A 7 5.62 -8.23 -14.42
N ARG A 8 6.90 -8.47 -14.72
CA ARG A 8 7.32 -9.62 -15.53
C ARG A 8 7.11 -10.94 -14.77
N ILE A 9 7.43 -10.94 -13.48
CA ILE A 9 7.21 -12.08 -12.58
C ILE A 9 5.72 -12.35 -12.43
N TRP A 10 4.90 -11.31 -12.20
CA TRP A 10 3.45 -11.41 -12.18
C TRP A 10 2.89 -12.10 -13.42
N ASN A 11 3.24 -11.60 -14.62
CA ASN A 11 2.77 -12.18 -15.88
C ASN A 11 3.19 -13.65 -16.02
N ALA A 12 4.45 -13.98 -15.70
CA ALA A 12 4.95 -15.34 -15.82
C ALA A 12 4.22 -16.31 -14.89
N ILE A 13 3.96 -15.91 -13.64
CA ILE A 13 3.25 -16.75 -12.66
C ILE A 13 1.80 -16.96 -13.08
N ILE A 14 1.08 -15.89 -13.45
CA ILE A 14 -0.32 -16.01 -13.88
C ILE A 14 -0.44 -16.92 -15.10
N LEU A 15 0.37 -16.71 -16.13
CA LEU A 15 0.33 -17.52 -17.35
C LEU A 15 0.68 -18.99 -17.12
N ASP A 16 1.59 -19.29 -16.18
CA ASP A 16 1.92 -20.66 -15.80
C ASP A 16 0.80 -21.34 -14.99
N LEU A 17 0.09 -20.59 -14.14
CA LEU A 17 -1.00 -21.11 -13.31
C LEU A 17 -2.32 -21.30 -14.07
N LEU A 18 -2.57 -20.52 -15.12
CA LEU A 18 -3.77 -20.64 -15.95
C LEU A 18 -4.06 -22.08 -16.42
N PRO A 19 -3.16 -22.77 -17.13
CA PRO A 19 -3.40 -24.15 -17.55
C PRO A 19 -3.41 -25.15 -16.39
N LYS A 20 -2.84 -24.79 -15.23
CA LYS A 20 -2.78 -25.65 -14.03
C LYS A 20 -4.02 -25.57 -13.16
N GLY A 21 -5.08 -24.91 -13.64
CA GLY A 21 -6.39 -24.89 -13.00
C GLY A 21 -6.91 -23.49 -12.71
N LEU A 22 -6.05 -22.46 -12.70
CA LEU A 22 -6.48 -21.09 -12.43
C LEU A 22 -7.50 -20.61 -13.48
N ALA A 23 -7.36 -21.02 -14.75
CA ALA A 23 -8.32 -20.70 -15.82
C ALA A 23 -9.73 -21.32 -15.62
N LYS A 24 -9.88 -22.26 -14.69
CA LYS A 24 -11.15 -22.94 -14.37
C LYS A 24 -11.57 -22.72 -12.92
N ALA A 25 -10.90 -21.83 -12.19
CA ALA A 25 -11.20 -21.58 -10.79
C ALA A 25 -12.61 -21.00 -10.64
N GLU A 26 -13.42 -21.59 -9.76
CA GLU A 26 -14.73 -21.04 -9.37
C GLU A 26 -14.59 -19.95 -8.31
N LYS A 27 -13.50 -20.01 -7.53
CA LYS A 27 -13.17 -19.04 -6.48
C LYS A 27 -11.68 -18.76 -6.51
N ALA A 28 -11.31 -17.50 -6.35
CA ALA A 28 -9.90 -17.10 -6.28
C ALA A 28 -9.71 -15.96 -5.28
N LEU A 29 -8.58 -16.01 -4.56
CA LEU A 29 -8.17 -14.96 -3.63
C LEU A 29 -6.78 -14.48 -4.03
N LEU A 30 -6.65 -13.21 -4.39
CA LEU A 30 -5.35 -12.56 -4.50
C LEU A 30 -4.97 -11.97 -3.14
N THR A 31 -3.81 -12.34 -2.60
CA THR A 31 -3.36 -11.80 -1.32
C THR A 31 -1.85 -11.60 -1.26
N GLY A 32 -1.41 -10.77 -0.33
CA GLY A 32 -0.01 -10.56 0.01
C GLY A 32 0.15 -9.78 1.31
N CYS A 33 1.37 -9.83 1.87
CA CYS A 33 1.75 -9.14 3.09
C CYS A 33 2.72 -7.99 2.80
N SER A 34 2.64 -6.87 3.55
CA SER A 34 3.54 -5.72 3.44
C SER A 34 3.57 -5.16 2.00
N ALA A 35 4.74 -5.11 1.35
CA ALA A 35 4.86 -4.72 -0.06
C ALA A 35 4.00 -5.59 -1.01
N GLY A 36 3.79 -6.88 -0.69
CA GLY A 36 2.87 -7.75 -1.42
C GLY A 36 1.39 -7.39 -1.17
N GLY A 37 1.07 -6.94 0.05
CA GLY A 37 -0.24 -6.40 0.39
C GLY A 37 -0.52 -5.10 -0.35
N LEU A 38 0.48 -4.22 -0.45
CA LEU A 38 0.41 -3.01 -1.28
C LEU A 38 0.19 -3.37 -2.75
N SER A 39 0.97 -4.33 -3.27
CA SER A 39 0.86 -4.82 -4.64
C SER A 39 -0.50 -5.43 -4.95
N THR A 40 -1.22 -5.94 -3.94
CA THR A 40 -2.57 -6.46 -4.11
C THR A 40 -3.54 -5.36 -4.53
N PHE A 41 -3.43 -4.12 -4.00
CA PHE A 41 -4.23 -2.99 -4.48
C PHE A 41 -3.97 -2.67 -5.96
N LEU A 42 -2.72 -2.82 -6.41
CA LEU A 42 -2.32 -2.50 -7.79
C LEU A 42 -2.75 -3.58 -8.80
N HIS A 43 -2.87 -4.83 -8.37
CA HIS A 43 -3.15 -5.96 -9.25
C HIS A 43 -4.54 -6.56 -9.12
N CYS A 44 -5.34 -6.17 -8.12
CA CYS A 44 -6.62 -6.82 -7.82
C CYS A 44 -7.57 -6.89 -9.03
N ASP A 45 -7.88 -5.77 -9.67
CA ASP A 45 -8.77 -5.76 -10.83
C ASP A 45 -8.14 -6.44 -12.07
N ASN A 46 -6.82 -6.31 -12.23
CA ASN A 46 -6.11 -7.01 -13.30
C ASN A 46 -6.14 -8.52 -13.11
N PHE A 47 -6.05 -9.02 -11.88
CA PHE A 47 -6.15 -10.44 -11.57
C PHE A 47 -7.51 -11.02 -11.97
N THR A 48 -8.60 -10.33 -11.65
CA THR A 48 -9.96 -10.71 -12.04
C THR A 48 -10.09 -10.86 -13.57
N SER A 49 -9.35 -10.06 -14.35
CA SER A 49 -9.40 -10.12 -15.83
C SER A 49 -8.85 -11.42 -16.44
N TYR A 50 -8.05 -12.19 -15.71
CA TYR A 50 -7.51 -13.47 -16.17
C TYR A 50 -8.44 -14.67 -15.88
N LEU A 51 -9.46 -14.47 -15.06
CA LEU A 51 -10.32 -15.53 -14.54
C LEU A 51 -11.66 -15.60 -15.27
N PRO A 52 -12.38 -16.74 -15.20
CA PRO A 52 -13.74 -16.84 -15.72
C PRO A 52 -14.63 -15.74 -15.14
N LYS A 53 -15.50 -15.14 -15.96
CA LYS A 53 -16.46 -14.11 -15.50
C LYS A 53 -17.43 -14.62 -14.43
N THR A 54 -17.56 -15.94 -14.29
CA THR A 54 -18.39 -16.62 -13.29
C THR A 54 -17.66 -16.91 -11.99
N ALA A 55 -16.35 -16.67 -11.92
CA ALA A 55 -15.56 -16.91 -10.72
C ALA A 55 -15.84 -15.85 -9.64
N ASP A 56 -15.94 -16.27 -8.38
CA ASP A 56 -15.95 -15.37 -7.22
C ASP A 56 -14.52 -15.00 -6.88
N VAL A 57 -14.11 -13.78 -7.26
CA VAL A 57 -12.77 -13.25 -7.06
C VAL A 57 -12.79 -12.20 -5.98
N LYS A 58 -11.91 -12.36 -5.00
CA LYS A 58 -11.70 -11.39 -3.92
C LYS A 58 -10.22 -11.11 -3.78
N CYS A 59 -9.91 -9.98 -3.16
CA CYS A 59 -8.54 -9.65 -2.80
C CYS A 59 -8.42 -9.40 -1.30
N MET A 60 -7.24 -9.66 -0.74
CA MET A 60 -6.93 -9.36 0.64
C MET A 60 -5.55 -8.74 0.75
N SER A 61 -5.49 -7.52 1.27
CA SER A 61 -4.22 -6.87 1.63
C SER A 61 -3.94 -7.06 3.10
N ASP A 62 -2.80 -7.64 3.45
CA ASP A 62 -2.29 -7.73 4.81
C ASP A 62 -1.10 -6.78 5.00
N ALA A 63 -1.17 -5.89 6.00
CA ALA A 63 -0.13 -4.90 6.31
C ALA A 63 0.32 -4.04 5.10
N GLY A 64 -0.53 -3.89 4.09
CA GLY A 64 -0.22 -3.21 2.83
C GLY A 64 -0.78 -1.80 2.70
N PHE A 65 -1.52 -1.31 3.72
CA PHE A 65 -2.16 0.00 3.70
C PHE A 65 -1.23 1.06 4.29
N PHE A 66 -0.27 1.53 3.49
CA PHE A 66 0.62 2.62 3.88
C PHE A 66 -0.02 3.99 3.65
N LEU A 67 0.27 4.92 4.54
CA LEU A 67 -0.32 6.26 4.54
C LEU A 67 0.68 7.30 4.03
N ASP A 68 0.21 8.20 3.19
CA ASP A 68 0.81 9.51 2.92
C ASP A 68 0.42 10.48 4.04
N ALA A 69 0.91 10.13 5.23
CA ALA A 69 0.85 10.93 6.44
C ALA A 69 2.06 11.88 6.54
N ILE A 70 1.88 12.93 7.33
CA ILE A 70 2.97 13.83 7.72
C ILE A 70 3.72 13.18 8.89
N ASP A 71 5.05 13.25 8.88
CA ASP A 71 5.88 12.72 9.96
C ASP A 71 5.95 13.68 11.16
N VAL A 72 6.52 13.22 12.27
CA VAL A 72 6.61 14.02 13.52
C VAL A 72 7.51 15.25 13.43
N ALA A 73 8.23 15.41 12.32
CA ALA A 73 9.00 16.60 11.97
C ALA A 73 8.30 17.45 10.89
N SER A 74 7.02 17.23 10.65
CA SER A 74 6.19 17.93 9.66
C SER A 74 6.56 17.72 8.19
N ASN A 75 7.27 16.63 7.85
CA ASN A 75 7.64 16.30 6.46
C ASN A 75 6.73 15.22 5.85
N ARG A 76 6.66 15.19 4.51
CA ARG A 76 5.99 14.11 3.76
C ARG A 76 6.96 12.99 3.37
N THR A 77 7.55 12.35 4.38
CA THR A 77 8.60 11.34 4.18
C THR A 77 8.13 10.18 3.30
N MET A 78 6.96 9.61 3.56
CA MET A 78 6.42 8.52 2.72
C MET A 78 6.12 8.97 1.29
N ARG A 79 5.56 10.18 1.09
CA ARG A 79 5.28 10.71 -0.26
C ARG A 79 6.56 10.84 -1.09
N SER A 80 7.62 11.35 -0.47
CA SER A 80 8.93 11.46 -1.12
C SER A 80 9.47 10.08 -1.49
N LEU A 81 9.42 9.13 -0.55
CA LEU A 81 9.83 7.74 -0.78
C LEU A 81 9.07 7.10 -1.95
N TYR A 82 7.75 7.19 -1.96
CA TYR A 82 6.92 6.57 -3.00
C TYR A 82 7.05 7.26 -4.35
N THR A 83 7.17 8.58 -4.40
CA THR A 83 7.46 9.30 -5.66
C THR A 83 8.78 8.83 -6.27
N GLN A 84 9.84 8.71 -5.46
CA GLN A 84 11.13 8.19 -5.91
C GLN A 84 11.06 6.73 -6.33
N LEU A 85 10.35 5.88 -5.57
CA LEU A 85 10.16 4.46 -5.88
C LEU A 85 9.41 4.28 -7.21
N VAL A 86 8.30 5.01 -7.40
CA VAL A 86 7.48 4.94 -8.61
C VAL A 86 8.29 5.31 -9.85
N SER A 87 9.09 6.38 -9.74
CA SER A 87 10.00 6.82 -10.81
C SER A 87 11.11 5.80 -11.07
N LEU A 88 11.83 5.38 -10.03
CA LEU A 88 12.97 4.46 -10.13
C LEU A 88 12.59 3.11 -10.72
N GLN A 89 11.44 2.57 -10.31
CA GLN A 89 10.97 1.26 -10.78
C GLN A 89 10.16 1.34 -12.08
N GLY A 90 9.76 2.54 -12.51
CA GLY A 90 8.91 2.75 -13.68
C GLY A 90 7.53 2.10 -13.55
N VAL A 91 6.98 2.04 -12.33
CA VAL A 91 5.69 1.38 -12.03
C VAL A 91 4.48 2.28 -12.29
N GLN A 92 4.67 3.55 -12.67
CA GLN A 92 3.56 4.46 -12.98
C GLN A 92 2.60 3.90 -14.04
N LYS A 93 3.14 3.17 -15.04
CA LYS A 93 2.36 2.49 -16.09
C LYS A 93 1.46 1.35 -15.58
N ASN A 94 1.65 0.92 -14.34
CA ASN A 94 0.90 -0.14 -13.69
C ASN A 94 -0.13 0.39 -12.70
N LEU A 95 -0.21 1.72 -12.50
CA LEU A 95 -1.21 2.35 -11.66
C LEU A 95 -2.53 2.46 -12.41
N ASP A 96 -3.62 2.54 -11.66
CA ASP A 96 -4.96 2.70 -12.22
C ASP A 96 -5.08 4.00 -13.04
N PRO A 97 -5.49 3.94 -14.31
CA PRO A 97 -5.61 5.12 -15.17
C PRO A 97 -6.61 6.17 -14.65
N ASP A 98 -7.74 5.74 -14.10
CA ASP A 98 -8.77 6.64 -13.57
C ASP A 98 -8.24 7.37 -12.33
N CYS A 99 -7.50 6.66 -11.47
CA CYS A 99 -6.79 7.25 -10.35
C CYS A 99 -5.76 8.30 -10.81
N THR A 100 -4.85 7.91 -11.71
CA THR A 100 -3.76 8.80 -12.13
C THR A 100 -4.28 10.05 -12.84
N HIS A 101 -5.41 9.94 -13.56
CA HIS A 101 -6.10 11.09 -14.14
C HIS A 101 -6.69 12.00 -13.06
N ALA A 102 -7.36 11.42 -12.05
CA ALA A 102 -7.99 12.18 -10.96
C ALA A 102 -7.00 12.95 -10.07
N PHE A 103 -5.74 12.51 -9.99
CA PHE A 103 -4.70 13.13 -9.16
C PHE A 103 -3.58 13.81 -9.97
N TYR A 104 -3.82 14.12 -11.24
CA TYR A 104 -2.87 14.92 -12.03
C TYR A 104 -2.62 16.29 -11.37
N PRO A 105 -1.36 16.78 -11.28
CA PRO A 105 -0.13 16.29 -11.93
C PRO A 105 0.73 15.32 -11.11
N GLU A 106 0.23 14.76 -10.01
CA GLU A 106 0.97 13.87 -9.11
C GLU A 106 0.50 12.39 -9.21
N PRO A 107 0.74 11.67 -10.32
CA PRO A 107 0.24 10.31 -10.51
C PRO A 107 0.84 9.30 -9.52
N SER A 108 1.98 9.60 -8.89
CA SER A 108 2.58 8.75 -7.86
C SER A 108 1.71 8.61 -6.60
N LEU A 109 0.75 9.53 -6.37
CA LEU A 109 -0.23 9.41 -5.30
C LEU A 109 -1.05 8.12 -5.41
N CYS A 110 -1.33 7.65 -6.62
CA CYS A 110 -2.05 6.41 -6.87
C CYS A 110 -1.28 5.13 -6.50
N PHE A 111 -0.03 5.25 -6.05
CA PHE A 111 0.68 4.14 -5.42
C PHE A 111 0.26 3.96 -3.94
N PHE A 112 -0.32 4.98 -3.29
CA PHE A 112 -0.87 4.81 -1.94
C PHE A 112 -2.31 4.28 -1.98
N PRO A 113 -2.65 3.26 -1.16
CA PRO A 113 -4.00 2.74 -1.07
C PRO A 113 -5.05 3.80 -0.71
N GLN A 114 -4.69 4.80 0.10
CA GLN A 114 -5.59 5.90 0.47
C GLN A 114 -6.17 6.68 -0.73
N TYR A 115 -5.46 6.70 -1.87
CA TYR A 115 -5.90 7.37 -3.09
C TYR A 115 -6.45 6.38 -4.13
N ALA A 116 -5.85 5.20 -4.22
CA ALA A 116 -6.20 4.18 -5.20
C ALA A 116 -7.49 3.41 -4.86
N LEU A 117 -7.80 3.22 -3.57
CA LEU A 117 -8.84 2.28 -3.13
C LEU A 117 -10.20 2.53 -3.79
N ARG A 118 -10.60 3.80 -3.97
CA ARG A 118 -11.90 4.16 -4.58
C ARG A 118 -12.06 3.78 -6.05
N PHE A 119 -10.95 3.44 -6.73
CA PHE A 119 -10.95 3.03 -8.14
C PHE A 119 -10.95 1.51 -8.32
N ILE A 120 -10.71 0.75 -7.24
CA ILE A 120 -10.69 -0.70 -7.28
C ILE A 120 -12.13 -1.23 -7.23
N LYS A 121 -12.48 -2.06 -8.21
CA LYS A 121 -13.86 -2.57 -8.39
C LYS A 121 -14.05 -3.92 -7.71
N THR A 122 -13.00 -4.74 -7.68
CA THR A 122 -13.05 -6.08 -7.10
C THR A 122 -13.12 -5.98 -5.57
N PRO A 123 -13.99 -6.74 -4.88
CA PRO A 123 -14.10 -6.70 -3.42
C PRO A 123 -12.76 -6.98 -2.73
N MET A 124 -12.38 -6.09 -1.82
CA MET A 124 -11.13 -6.18 -1.06
C MET A 124 -11.40 -6.27 0.45
N PHE A 125 -10.67 -7.17 1.11
CA PHE A 125 -10.52 -7.16 2.56
C PHE A 125 -9.18 -6.50 2.93
N ILE A 126 -9.21 -5.49 3.79
CA ILE A 126 -8.00 -4.77 4.22
C ILE A 126 -7.74 -5.13 5.68
N LEU A 127 -6.65 -5.85 5.91
CA LEU A 127 -6.14 -6.14 7.24
C LEU A 127 -4.90 -5.29 7.49
N ASN A 128 -4.99 -4.35 8.42
CA ASN A 128 -3.86 -3.50 8.79
C ASN A 128 -3.91 -3.20 10.29
N SER A 129 -2.76 -3.24 10.95
CA SER A 129 -2.68 -2.76 12.33
C SER A 129 -2.84 -1.24 12.38
N ALA A 130 -3.44 -0.73 13.46
CA ALA A 130 -3.57 0.71 13.68
C ALA A 130 -2.20 1.43 13.69
N TYR A 131 -1.18 0.79 14.25
CA TYR A 131 0.20 1.27 14.30
C TYR A 131 1.12 0.27 13.61
N ASP A 132 1.07 0.23 12.27
CA ASP A 132 1.97 -0.62 11.49
C ASP A 132 3.43 -0.27 11.77
N VAL A 133 4.25 -1.29 12.04
CA VAL A 133 5.64 -1.14 12.47
C VAL A 133 6.46 -0.44 11.38
N PHE A 134 6.27 -0.79 10.12
CA PHE A 134 7.02 -0.18 9.03
C PHE A 134 6.61 1.29 8.86
N GLN A 135 5.31 1.57 8.77
CA GLN A 135 4.78 2.93 8.68
C GLN A 135 5.25 3.79 9.86
N PHE A 136 5.25 3.25 11.08
CA PHE A 136 5.66 3.98 12.26
C PHE A 136 7.17 4.30 12.22
N HIS A 137 8.02 3.32 11.95
CA HIS A 137 9.47 3.48 12.00
C HIS A 137 10.05 4.25 10.82
N HIS A 138 9.44 4.17 9.64
CA HIS A 138 9.98 4.75 8.41
C HIS A 138 9.14 5.89 7.83
N GLY A 139 7.85 5.94 8.16
CA GLY A 139 6.95 6.97 7.66
C GLY A 139 6.68 8.08 8.66
N LEU A 140 6.24 7.72 9.88
CA LEU A 140 5.82 8.68 10.91
C LEU A 140 6.98 9.18 11.76
N VAL A 141 7.92 8.30 12.12
CA VAL A 141 9.07 8.63 12.96
C VAL A 141 10.37 8.03 12.39
N PRO A 142 10.76 8.44 11.16
CA PRO A 142 12.04 8.08 10.60
C PRO A 142 13.18 8.62 11.48
N PRO A 143 14.40 8.04 11.42
CA PRO A 143 15.56 8.54 12.17
C PRO A 143 15.85 10.03 11.94
N SER A 144 15.57 10.55 10.75
CA SER A 144 15.72 11.98 10.42
C SER A 144 14.74 12.88 11.15
N ALA A 145 13.58 12.37 11.57
CA ALA A 145 12.55 13.13 12.30
C ALA A 145 12.68 13.02 13.83
N ASP A 146 13.48 12.08 14.35
CA ASP A 146 13.75 11.92 15.79
C ASP A 146 15.26 11.78 16.09
N PRO A 147 16.06 12.84 15.85
CA PRO A 147 17.51 12.79 16.08
C PRO A 147 17.88 12.61 17.56
N THR A 148 16.97 12.97 18.47
CA THR A 148 17.18 12.85 19.92
C THR A 148 16.69 11.52 20.51
N GLY A 149 16.07 10.65 19.72
CA GLY A 149 15.59 9.33 20.17
C GLY A 149 14.41 9.37 21.14
N ARG A 150 13.62 10.45 21.15
CA ARG A 150 12.45 10.63 22.05
C ARG A 150 11.36 9.58 21.81
N TRP A 151 11.29 9.06 20.60
CA TRP A 151 10.29 8.08 20.18
C TRP A 151 10.78 6.64 20.29
N ASN A 152 12.03 6.39 20.67
CA ASN A 152 12.60 5.03 20.67
C ASN A 152 11.80 4.04 21.53
N ARG A 153 11.36 4.44 22.73
CA ARG A 153 10.53 3.58 23.58
C ARG A 153 9.16 3.29 22.96
N CYS A 154 8.50 4.34 22.46
CA CYS A 154 7.19 4.28 21.82
C CYS A 154 7.20 3.44 20.53
N LYS A 155 8.28 3.54 19.72
CA LYS A 155 8.50 2.72 18.52
C LYS A 155 8.71 1.24 18.82
N LEU A 156 9.36 0.90 19.94
CA LEU A 156 9.58 -0.49 20.36
C LEU A 156 8.31 -1.10 20.94
N ASN A 157 7.54 -0.31 21.69
CA ASN A 157 6.29 -0.72 22.28
C ASN A 157 5.31 0.47 22.29
N VAL A 158 4.22 0.37 21.53
CA VAL A 158 3.22 1.43 21.44
C VAL A 158 2.53 1.71 22.78
N THR A 159 2.49 0.75 23.70
CA THR A 159 1.94 0.98 25.04
C THR A 159 2.90 1.81 25.93
N ALA A 160 4.14 2.04 25.48
CA ALA A 160 5.11 2.89 26.16
C ALA A 160 5.12 4.34 25.63
N CYS A 161 4.25 4.66 24.67
CA CYS A 161 4.04 6.03 24.21
C CYS A 161 3.42 6.87 25.32
N ASN A 162 3.93 8.09 25.52
CA ASN A 162 3.26 9.05 26.39
C ASN A 162 2.03 9.66 25.69
N PRO A 163 1.12 10.36 26.41
CA PRO A 163 -0.09 10.93 25.81
C PRO A 163 0.19 11.82 24.59
N HIS A 164 1.18 12.72 24.65
CA HIS A 164 1.53 13.58 23.52
C HIS A 164 2.01 12.80 22.28
N GLN A 165 2.70 11.68 22.48
CA GLN A 165 3.11 10.81 21.38
C GLN A 165 1.92 10.08 20.76
N LEU A 166 0.98 9.62 21.60
CA LEU A 166 -0.25 8.98 21.11
C LEU A 166 -1.12 9.97 20.34
N ASP A 167 -1.30 11.19 20.86
CA ASP A 167 -2.05 12.26 20.20
C ASP A 167 -1.44 12.57 18.84
N ALA A 168 -0.12 12.76 18.77
CA ALA A 168 0.58 13.01 17.51
C ALA A 168 0.47 11.84 16.52
N LEU A 169 0.44 10.58 16.98
CA LEU A 169 0.18 9.43 16.08
C LEU A 169 -1.26 9.43 15.59
N GLN A 170 -2.23 9.69 16.47
CA GLN A 170 -3.64 9.72 16.13
C GLN A 170 -3.96 10.86 15.17
N GLU A 171 -3.42 12.06 15.36
CA GLU A 171 -3.57 13.18 14.43
C GLU A 171 -2.96 12.88 13.06
N ASN A 172 -1.79 12.24 13.01
CA ASN A 172 -1.15 11.90 11.73
C ASN A 172 -1.84 10.75 11.00
N ILE A 173 -2.51 9.84 11.72
CA ILE A 173 -3.24 8.70 11.15
C ILE A 173 -4.69 9.08 10.80
N ALA A 174 -5.38 9.83 11.66
CA ALA A 174 -6.81 10.15 11.53
C ALA A 174 -7.08 11.57 10.98
N GLY A 175 -6.11 12.49 11.04
CA GLY A 175 -6.40 13.93 11.07
C GLY A 175 -6.62 14.65 9.73
N ARG A 176 -6.64 14.00 8.56
CA ARG A 176 -6.93 14.73 7.28
C ARG A 176 -7.63 13.93 6.19
N TYR A 177 -7.80 12.63 6.36
CA TYR A 177 -8.38 11.78 5.35
C TYR A 177 -9.60 11.14 6.01
N ASP A 178 -10.80 11.48 5.55
CA ASP A 178 -12.05 10.77 5.86
C ASP A 178 -11.92 9.36 5.25
N LEU A 179 -11.07 8.54 5.88
CA LEU A 179 -10.89 7.13 5.59
C LEU A 179 -12.10 6.42 6.19
N ARG A 180 -13.25 6.58 5.53
CA ARG A 180 -14.35 5.63 5.66
C ARG A 180 -13.89 4.34 5.01
N ILE A 181 -13.28 3.47 5.81
CA ILE A 181 -13.20 2.04 5.52
C ILE A 181 -14.59 1.46 5.78
#